data_AF-A0A7J4EW63-F1
#
_entry.id   AF-A0A7J4EW63-F1
#
_cell.length_a   1.000
_cell.length_b   1.000
_cell.length_c   1.000
_cell.angle_alpha   90.00
_cell.angle_beta   90.00
_cell.angle_gamma   90.00
#
_symmetry.space_group_name_H-M   'P 1'
#
loop_
_entity.id
_entity.type
_entity.pdbx_description
1 polymer ?
#
loop_
_entity_poly.entity_id
_entity_poly.type
_entity_poly.pdbx_seq_one_letter_code
_entity_poly.pdbx_strand_id
1 'polypeptide(L)'
;MSLSSSIISINDNNFLEAIRGKRPLFISVISNIETTKYLPISGVKREVIDYTPAADMELVVLGRSVSLPSPPVDANTCPSPATITRANVHLRNIPVLTVDAGAEVKPKIPPSTYIQVDRRSTGDISRGLAMENSKKLFEVGREIGRRLVLEREFQVAIIGECVPGGTTSALGVLLGLGYDAEDKVSSGSVKNPRELKLKVVREGLKRVKSRDVFDILNAVGDKMMPVVAGMVFSLVKCKKYVILGGGTQMASVLAVIKEIEGKLKES
;
A
#
# COMPACT_ATOMS: atom_id res chain seq x y z
N MET A 1 -24.42 15.95 15.09
CA MET A 1 -23.44 15.12 15.81
C MET A 1 -22.07 15.74 15.64
N SER A 2 -21.36 16.03 16.74
CA SER A 2 -19.96 16.45 16.66
C SER A 2 -19.15 15.32 15.99
N LEU A 3 -18.35 15.65 14.97
CA LEU A 3 -17.42 14.72 14.32
C LEU A 3 -16.48 13.99 15.30
N SER A 4 -16.32 14.52 16.52
CA SER A 4 -15.37 14.02 17.52
C SER A 4 -15.73 12.67 18.16
N SER A 5 -16.98 12.19 18.09
CA SER A 5 -17.36 10.94 18.79
C SER A 5 -17.08 9.65 18.01
N SER A 6 -16.76 9.74 16.72
CA SER A 6 -16.60 8.56 15.83
C SER A 6 -15.17 8.38 15.32
N ILE A 7 -14.25 9.28 15.65
CA ILE A 7 -12.85 9.23 15.19
C ILE A 7 -11.94 9.17 16.42
N ILE A 8 -11.15 8.10 16.52
CA ILE A 8 -10.04 8.02 17.48
C ILE A 8 -8.85 8.75 16.84
N SER A 9 -8.34 9.80 17.50
CA SER A 9 -7.18 10.56 17.03
C SER A 9 -6.06 10.52 18.06
N ILE A 10 -4.83 10.30 17.58
CA ILE A 10 -3.60 10.29 18.38
C ILE A 10 -2.62 11.23 17.69
N ASN A 11 -2.05 12.18 18.45
CA ASN A 11 -1.18 13.22 17.90
C ASN A 11 -1.81 13.98 16.72
N ASP A 12 -3.09 14.35 16.86
CA ASP A 12 -3.88 14.99 15.79
C ASP A 12 -3.17 16.17 15.14
N ASN A 13 -2.50 17.00 15.96
CA ASN A 13 -1.79 18.19 15.52
C ASN A 13 -2.63 19.08 14.57
N ASN A 14 -3.95 19.16 14.84
CA ASN A 14 -4.93 19.90 14.04
C ASN A 14 -5.12 19.38 12.60
N PHE A 15 -4.71 18.14 12.31
CA PHE A 15 -4.78 17.56 10.97
C PHE A 15 -6.23 17.35 10.52
N LEU A 16 -7.12 16.90 11.42
CA LEU A 16 -8.54 16.66 11.08
C LEU A 16 -9.26 17.95 10.68
N GLU A 17 -9.00 19.06 11.38
CA GLU A 17 -9.53 20.37 10.97
C GLU A 17 -8.90 20.85 9.66
N ALA A 18 -7.59 20.63 9.48
CA ALA A 18 -6.89 21.03 8.28
C ALA A 18 -7.47 20.38 7.01
N ILE A 19 -7.93 19.13 7.07
CA ILE A 19 -8.52 18.42 5.92
C ILE A 19 -10.04 18.62 5.78
N ARG A 20 -10.71 19.24 6.76
CA ARG A 20 -12.17 19.43 6.77
C ARG A 20 -12.61 20.27 5.56
N GLY A 21 -13.63 19.80 4.85
CA GLY A 21 -14.19 20.48 3.67
C GLY A 21 -13.28 20.50 2.44
N LYS A 22 -12.11 19.86 2.49
CA LYS A 22 -11.18 19.81 1.36
C LYS A 22 -11.55 18.70 0.39
N ARG A 23 -11.28 18.93 -0.90
CA ARG A 23 -11.60 17.97 -1.97
C ARG A 23 -10.62 16.78 -1.95
N PRO A 24 -11.11 15.54 -1.77
CA PRO A 24 -10.26 14.35 -1.76
C PRO A 24 -10.04 13.79 -3.17
N LEU A 25 -8.90 13.13 -3.35
CA LEU A 25 -8.63 12.16 -4.42
C LEU A 25 -8.24 10.84 -3.74
N PHE A 26 -8.97 9.76 -4.01
CA PHE A 26 -8.59 8.43 -3.53
C PHE A 26 -7.67 7.76 -4.54
N ILE A 27 -6.53 7.27 -4.07
CA ILE A 27 -5.52 6.57 -4.86
C ILE A 27 -5.27 5.23 -4.18
N SER A 28 -5.41 4.12 -4.89
CA SER A 28 -5.03 2.81 -4.38
C SER A 28 -3.86 2.27 -5.17
N VAL A 29 -2.80 1.89 -4.46
CA VAL A 29 -1.64 1.25 -5.07
C VAL A 29 -1.73 -0.25 -4.87
N ILE A 30 -1.71 -1.01 -5.97
CA ILE A 30 -1.90 -2.46 -5.96
C ILE A 30 -0.62 -3.21 -6.33
N SER A 31 -0.41 -4.37 -5.70
CA SER A 31 0.69 -5.28 -6.01
C SER A 31 0.39 -6.70 -5.51
N ASN A 32 1.01 -7.70 -6.12
CA ASN A 32 1.08 -9.07 -5.59
C ASN A 32 2.51 -9.39 -5.13
N ILE A 33 2.65 -10.31 -4.18
CA ILE A 33 3.93 -10.82 -3.68
C ILE A 33 4.03 -12.30 -3.99
N GLU A 34 5.06 -12.72 -4.72
CA GLU A 34 5.29 -14.09 -5.18
C GLU A 34 5.27 -15.10 -4.02
N THR A 35 5.87 -14.76 -2.88
CA THR A 35 5.93 -15.63 -1.68
C THR A 35 4.54 -16.08 -1.21
N THR A 36 3.50 -15.26 -1.42
CA THR A 36 2.13 -15.62 -1.01
C THR A 36 1.53 -16.75 -1.83
N LYS A 37 2.07 -17.02 -3.03
CA LYS A 37 1.63 -18.12 -3.89
C LYS A 37 1.97 -19.48 -3.32
N TYR A 38 2.89 -19.58 -2.37
CA TYR A 38 3.33 -20.87 -1.81
C TYR A 38 3.50 -20.91 -0.30
N LEU A 39 3.66 -19.77 0.39
CA LEU A 39 3.61 -19.68 1.86
C LEU A 39 2.33 -18.99 2.34
N PRO A 40 1.67 -19.49 3.40
CA PRO A 40 0.45 -18.89 3.96
C PRO A 40 0.76 -17.67 4.84
N ILE A 41 1.41 -16.65 4.28
CA ILE A 41 1.77 -15.39 4.96
C ILE A 41 0.70 -14.30 4.79
N SER A 42 -0.36 -14.57 4.02
CA SER A 42 -1.50 -13.69 3.80
C SER A 42 -2.76 -14.26 4.45
N GLY A 43 -3.66 -13.39 4.91
CA GLY A 43 -5.00 -13.77 5.38
C GLY A 43 -6.01 -13.95 4.25
N VAL A 44 -5.64 -13.59 3.03
CA VAL A 44 -6.45 -13.77 1.81
C VAL A 44 -6.38 -15.24 1.36
N LYS A 45 -7.52 -15.80 0.94
CA LYS A 45 -7.60 -17.16 0.43
C LYS A 45 -6.73 -17.34 -0.82
N ARG A 46 -6.01 -18.47 -0.89
CA ARG A 46 -4.99 -18.72 -1.92
C ARG A 46 -5.57 -18.80 -3.33
N GLU A 47 -6.82 -19.25 -3.45
CA GLU A 47 -7.52 -19.41 -4.73
C GLU A 47 -7.85 -18.06 -5.38
N VAL A 48 -7.93 -16.98 -4.60
CA VAL A 48 -8.32 -15.64 -5.08
C VAL A 48 -7.20 -14.61 -4.92
N ILE A 49 -6.04 -15.00 -4.37
CA ILE A 49 -4.99 -14.06 -3.96
C ILE A 49 -4.40 -13.27 -5.13
N ASP A 50 -4.23 -13.93 -6.29
CA ASP A 50 -3.72 -13.30 -7.52
C ASP A 50 -4.74 -12.33 -8.14
N TYR A 51 -6.03 -12.55 -7.88
CA TYR A 51 -7.13 -11.76 -8.39
C TYR A 51 -7.55 -10.62 -7.45
N THR A 52 -7.21 -10.74 -6.15
CA THR A 52 -7.74 -9.86 -5.10
C THR A 52 -7.44 -8.37 -5.37
N PRO A 53 -6.21 -7.95 -5.72
CA PRO A 53 -5.94 -6.54 -5.97
C PRO A 53 -6.72 -5.96 -7.16
N ALA A 54 -6.91 -6.76 -8.22
CA ALA A 54 -7.72 -6.37 -9.36
C ALA A 54 -9.20 -6.29 -9.00
N ALA A 55 -9.74 -7.34 -8.35
CA ALA A 55 -11.14 -7.46 -8.00
C ALA A 55 -11.60 -6.40 -6.98
N ASP A 56 -10.72 -6.01 -6.05
CA ASP A 56 -10.98 -4.91 -5.11
C ASP A 56 -11.12 -3.57 -5.84
N MET A 57 -10.22 -3.25 -6.77
CA MET A 57 -10.27 -1.98 -7.49
C MET A 57 -11.38 -1.94 -8.53
N GLU A 58 -11.73 -3.07 -9.13
CA GLU A 58 -12.95 -3.20 -9.93
C GLU A 58 -14.19 -2.93 -9.09
N LEU A 59 -14.29 -3.48 -7.87
CA LEU A 59 -15.39 -3.18 -6.95
C LEU A 59 -15.45 -1.68 -6.62
N VAL A 60 -14.32 -1.07 -6.27
CA VAL A 60 -14.27 0.35 -5.89
C VAL A 60 -14.70 1.26 -7.05
N VAL A 61 -14.19 1.00 -8.26
CA VAL A 61 -14.43 1.84 -9.44
C VAL A 61 -15.80 1.56 -10.07
N LEU A 62 -16.11 0.29 -10.34
CA LEU A 62 -17.29 -0.12 -11.11
C LEU A 62 -18.51 -0.48 -10.24
N GLY A 63 -18.31 -0.67 -8.94
CA GLY A 63 -19.34 -1.19 -8.04
C GLY A 63 -19.54 -2.70 -8.10
N ARG A 64 -18.70 -3.42 -8.85
CA ARG A 64 -18.66 -4.88 -8.91
C ARG A 64 -17.27 -5.37 -9.32
N SER A 65 -16.87 -6.54 -8.83
CA SER A 65 -15.69 -7.25 -9.35
C SER A 65 -16.02 -7.87 -10.71
N VAL A 66 -15.04 -7.89 -11.61
CA VAL A 66 -15.14 -8.42 -12.99
C VAL A 66 -14.18 -9.60 -13.19
N SER A 67 -13.05 -9.57 -12.49
CA SER A 67 -12.04 -10.62 -12.46
C SER A 67 -12.42 -11.77 -11.54
N LEU A 68 -13.41 -11.59 -10.66
CA LEU A 68 -14.01 -12.62 -9.83
C LEU A 68 -15.54 -12.55 -9.91
N PRO A 69 -16.26 -13.68 -9.74
CA PRO A 69 -17.73 -13.70 -9.79
C PRO A 69 -18.39 -12.98 -8.60
N SER A 70 -17.65 -12.79 -7.51
CA SER A 70 -18.05 -12.01 -6.34
C SER A 70 -16.85 -11.26 -5.78
N PRO A 71 -17.05 -10.18 -5.01
CA PRO A 71 -15.98 -9.52 -4.30
C PRO A 71 -15.11 -10.48 -3.48
N PRO A 72 -13.79 -10.22 -3.34
CA PRO A 72 -12.93 -11.05 -2.53
C PRO A 72 -13.44 -11.18 -1.09
N VAL A 73 -13.21 -12.35 -0.49
CA VAL A 73 -13.48 -12.62 0.92
C VAL A 73 -12.20 -13.13 1.60
N ASP A 74 -12.05 -12.85 2.89
CA ASP A 74 -10.93 -13.37 3.67
C ASP A 74 -11.08 -14.88 3.98
N ALA A 75 -10.12 -15.45 4.72
CA ALA A 75 -10.16 -16.84 5.15
C ALA A 75 -11.44 -17.21 5.94
N ASN A 76 -12.07 -16.25 6.64
CA ASN A 76 -13.28 -16.44 7.43
C ASN A 76 -14.55 -16.03 6.70
N THR A 77 -14.50 -15.82 5.38
CA THR A 77 -15.64 -15.38 4.54
C THR A 77 -16.11 -13.94 4.82
N CYS A 78 -15.35 -13.14 5.57
CA CYS A 78 -15.62 -11.71 5.72
C CYS A 78 -15.37 -11.00 4.37
N PRO A 79 -16.28 -10.10 3.95
CA PRO A 79 -16.13 -9.38 2.69
C PRO A 79 -14.92 -8.45 2.72
N SER A 80 -14.31 -8.25 1.55
CA SER A 80 -13.17 -7.35 1.39
C SER A 80 -13.45 -5.94 1.95
N PRO A 81 -12.46 -5.30 2.60
CA PRO A 81 -12.58 -3.91 3.03
C PRO A 81 -12.81 -2.93 1.86
N ALA A 82 -12.59 -3.35 0.61
CA ALA A 82 -12.99 -2.61 -0.58
C ALA A 82 -14.49 -2.27 -0.62
N THR A 83 -15.34 -3.02 0.09
CA THR A 83 -16.76 -2.67 0.31
C THR A 83 -16.94 -1.34 1.04
N ILE A 84 -16.14 -1.09 2.08
CA ILE A 84 -16.13 0.17 2.85
C ILE A 84 -15.64 1.31 1.95
N THR A 85 -14.56 1.07 1.20
CA THR A 85 -14.01 2.05 0.26
C THR A 85 -15.04 2.40 -0.82
N ARG A 86 -15.70 1.40 -1.42
CA ARG A 86 -16.75 1.61 -2.43
C ARG A 86 -17.91 2.43 -1.87
N ALA A 87 -18.38 2.11 -0.65
CA ALA A 87 -19.45 2.87 -0.01
C ALA A 87 -19.08 4.35 0.12
N ASN A 88 -17.89 4.66 0.62
CA ASN A 88 -17.43 6.05 0.79
C ASN A 88 -17.23 6.77 -0.56
N VAL A 89 -16.58 6.10 -1.53
CA VAL A 89 -16.38 6.63 -2.88
C VAL A 89 -17.71 6.99 -3.53
N HIS A 90 -18.70 6.11 -3.42
CA HIS A 90 -20.03 6.33 -3.98
C HIS A 90 -20.81 7.42 -3.25
N LEU A 91 -20.91 7.35 -1.92
CA LEU A 91 -21.69 8.30 -1.11
C LEU A 91 -21.14 9.74 -1.16
N ARG A 92 -19.84 9.89 -1.42
CA ARG A 92 -19.15 11.18 -1.41
C ARG A 92 -18.65 11.61 -2.78
N ASN A 93 -18.93 10.85 -3.84
CA ASN A 93 -18.46 11.09 -5.20
C ASN A 93 -16.95 11.34 -5.28
N ILE A 94 -16.16 10.54 -4.56
CA ILE A 94 -14.71 10.72 -4.49
C ILE A 94 -14.07 10.19 -5.78
N PRO A 95 -13.28 10.98 -6.52
CA PRO A 95 -12.52 10.49 -7.66
C PRO A 95 -11.54 9.39 -7.25
N VAL A 96 -11.43 8.34 -8.07
CA VAL A 96 -10.58 7.17 -7.80
C VAL A 96 -9.50 7.04 -8.86
N LEU A 97 -8.30 6.69 -8.41
CA LEU A 97 -7.17 6.30 -9.24
C LEU A 97 -6.57 5.00 -8.73
N THR A 98 -6.31 4.07 -9.63
CA THR A 98 -5.60 2.81 -9.36
C THR A 98 -4.21 2.90 -9.93
N VAL A 99 -3.20 2.66 -9.09
CA VAL A 99 -1.78 2.64 -9.49
C VAL A 99 -1.29 1.20 -9.35
N ASP A 100 -1.01 0.55 -10.47
CA ASP A 100 -0.54 -0.83 -10.52
C ASP A 100 0.98 -0.92 -10.47
N ALA A 101 1.49 -1.36 -9.32
CA ALA A 101 2.92 -1.59 -9.07
C ALA A 101 3.31 -3.07 -9.19
N GLY A 102 2.45 -3.92 -9.75
CA GLY A 102 2.73 -5.34 -9.97
C GLY A 102 1.62 -6.28 -9.50
N ALA A 103 0.36 -5.99 -9.82
CA ALA A 103 -0.72 -6.96 -9.66
C ALA A 103 -0.56 -8.09 -10.68
N GLU A 104 -0.81 -9.33 -10.27
CA GLU A 104 -0.70 -10.51 -11.16
C GLU A 104 -1.78 -10.44 -12.25
N VAL A 105 -3.03 -10.24 -11.81
CA VAL A 105 -4.17 -9.96 -12.69
C VAL A 105 -4.34 -8.45 -12.79
N LYS A 106 -4.54 -7.94 -14.01
CA LYS A 106 -4.75 -6.51 -14.23
C LYS A 106 -6.23 -6.16 -14.09
N PRO A 107 -6.59 -5.10 -13.34
CA PRO A 107 -7.98 -4.72 -13.15
C PRO A 107 -8.63 -4.31 -14.48
N LYS A 108 -9.85 -4.76 -14.71
CA LYS A 108 -10.66 -4.41 -15.88
C LYS A 108 -11.46 -3.14 -15.63
N ILE A 109 -10.75 -2.02 -15.44
CA ILE A 109 -11.32 -0.70 -15.13
C ILE A 109 -11.02 0.31 -16.25
N PRO A 110 -11.74 1.45 -16.31
CA PRO A 110 -11.50 2.46 -17.34
C PRO A 110 -10.05 2.98 -17.32
N PRO A 111 -9.39 3.15 -18.48
CA PRO A 111 -8.00 3.63 -18.55
C PRO A 111 -7.78 4.99 -17.86
N SER A 112 -8.81 5.85 -17.80
CA SER A 112 -8.75 7.15 -17.11
C SER A 112 -8.54 7.05 -15.59
N THR A 113 -8.78 5.87 -15.01
CA THR A 113 -8.65 5.57 -13.58
C THR A 113 -7.50 4.60 -13.29
N TYR A 114 -6.64 4.33 -14.26
CA TYR A 114 -5.60 3.31 -14.17
C TYR A 114 -4.24 3.82 -14.62
N ILE A 115 -3.22 3.63 -13.79
CA ILE A 115 -1.82 3.93 -14.09
C ILE A 115 -1.01 2.66 -13.86
N GLN A 116 -0.33 2.17 -14.89
CA GLN A 116 0.58 1.04 -14.76
C GLN A 116 2.01 1.54 -14.51
N VAL A 117 2.59 1.14 -13.38
CA VAL A 117 3.95 1.51 -12.95
C VAL A 117 4.92 0.39 -13.21
N ASP A 118 4.56 -0.83 -12.83
CA ASP A 118 5.35 -2.03 -13.07
C ASP A 118 4.43 -3.20 -13.41
N ARG A 119 4.84 -4.01 -14.38
CA ARG A 119 4.07 -5.19 -14.79
C ARG A 119 4.36 -6.39 -13.92
N ARG A 120 5.59 -6.50 -13.41
CA ARG A 120 6.04 -7.66 -12.64
C ARG A 120 5.60 -7.51 -11.20
N SER A 121 5.07 -8.59 -10.64
CA SER A 121 4.77 -8.70 -9.21
C SER A 121 6.01 -8.45 -8.35
N THR A 122 5.79 -8.13 -7.08
CA THR A 122 6.85 -8.23 -6.07
C THR A 122 7.30 -9.69 -6.03
N GLY A 123 8.62 -9.91 -6.06
CA GLY A 123 9.22 -11.22 -6.02
C GLY A 123 9.20 -11.85 -4.63
N ASP A 124 10.17 -12.73 -4.41
CA ASP A 124 10.19 -13.59 -3.24
C ASP A 124 10.90 -12.95 -2.04
N ILE A 125 10.11 -12.47 -1.07
CA ILE A 125 10.62 -11.87 0.16
C ILE A 125 11.36 -12.88 1.05
N SER A 126 11.07 -14.19 0.96
CA SER A 126 11.76 -15.22 1.76
C SER A 126 13.21 -15.44 1.31
N ARG A 127 13.51 -15.07 0.06
CA ARG A 127 14.83 -15.21 -0.58
C ARG A 127 15.60 -13.89 -0.67
N GLY A 128 15.04 -12.82 -0.10
CA GLY A 128 15.61 -11.48 -0.20
C GLY A 128 15.58 -10.93 -1.63
N LEU A 129 14.54 -11.27 -2.40
CA LEU A 129 14.40 -10.94 -3.83
C LEU A 129 13.05 -10.26 -4.11
N ALA A 130 12.61 -9.37 -3.21
CA ALA A 130 11.36 -8.63 -3.38
C ALA A 130 11.33 -7.82 -4.70
N MET A 131 12.41 -7.10 -5.02
CA MET A 131 12.55 -6.33 -6.25
C MET A 131 14.00 -5.91 -6.48
N GLU A 132 14.30 -5.40 -7.68
CA GLU A 132 15.63 -4.85 -8.02
C GLU A 132 15.58 -3.35 -8.28
N ASN A 133 14.38 -2.76 -8.31
CA ASN A 133 14.10 -1.44 -8.87
C ASN A 133 13.44 -0.47 -7.88
N SER A 134 13.57 -0.67 -6.56
CA SER A 134 12.91 0.17 -5.55
C SER A 134 13.17 1.67 -5.72
N LYS A 135 14.43 2.06 -5.99
CA LYS A 135 14.81 3.46 -6.27
C LYS A 135 14.14 4.03 -7.52
N LYS A 136 14.02 3.23 -8.58
CA LYS A 136 13.31 3.62 -9.81
C LYS A 136 11.81 3.77 -9.54
N LEU A 137 11.22 2.85 -8.80
CA LEU A 137 9.80 2.89 -8.43
C LEU A 137 9.48 4.13 -7.57
N PHE A 138 10.40 4.52 -6.68
CA PHE A 138 10.30 5.76 -5.92
C PHE A 138 10.27 7.00 -6.84
N GLU A 139 11.19 7.11 -7.81
CA GLU A 139 11.16 8.23 -8.76
C GLU A 139 9.92 8.23 -9.65
N VAL A 140 9.42 7.05 -10.06
CA VAL A 140 8.14 6.95 -10.78
C VAL A 140 6.98 7.44 -9.89
N GLY A 141 6.97 7.07 -8.61
CA GLY A 141 6.00 7.59 -7.64
C GLY A 141 6.05 9.12 -7.53
N ARG A 142 7.26 9.71 -7.52
CA ARG A 142 7.43 11.17 -7.50
C ARG A 142 6.87 11.82 -8.75
N GLU A 143 7.08 11.21 -9.92
CA GLU A 143 6.54 11.71 -11.18
C GLU A 143 5.01 11.65 -11.20
N ILE A 144 4.41 10.54 -10.74
CA ILE A 144 2.96 10.43 -10.60
C ILE A 144 2.42 11.54 -9.68
N GLY A 145 3.04 11.75 -8.51
CA GLY A 145 2.60 12.79 -7.59
C GLY A 145 2.66 14.19 -8.21
N ARG A 146 3.70 14.51 -9.00
CA ARG A 146 3.80 15.79 -9.72
C ARG A 146 2.72 15.95 -10.78
N ARG A 147 2.54 14.92 -11.62
CA ARG A 147 1.52 14.92 -12.67
C ARG A 147 0.12 15.08 -12.10
N LEU A 148 -0.21 14.39 -11.00
CA LEU A 148 -1.52 14.52 -10.36
C LEU A 148 -1.80 15.96 -9.92
N VAL A 149 -0.81 16.67 -9.35
CA VAL A 149 -0.98 18.07 -8.94
C VAL A 149 -1.28 18.98 -10.14
N LEU A 150 -0.74 18.68 -11.33
CA LEU A 150 -0.96 19.44 -12.55
C LEU A 150 -2.27 19.07 -13.25
N GLU A 151 -2.63 17.79 -13.26
CA GLU A 151 -3.72 17.24 -14.07
C GLU A 151 -5.05 17.08 -13.31
N ARG A 152 -5.05 17.25 -11.99
CA ARG A 152 -6.23 17.00 -11.14
C ARG A 152 -6.39 18.08 -10.08
N GLU A 153 -7.64 18.46 -9.85
CA GLU A 153 -7.97 19.43 -8.81
C GLU A 153 -8.39 18.73 -7.52
N PHE A 154 -7.46 18.65 -6.57
CA PHE A 154 -7.69 18.09 -5.23
C PHE A 154 -6.81 18.78 -4.21
N GLN A 155 -7.15 18.61 -2.92
CA GLN A 155 -6.41 19.19 -1.81
C GLN A 155 -5.94 18.13 -0.80
N VAL A 156 -6.61 16.98 -0.77
CA VAL A 156 -6.26 15.83 0.09
C VAL A 156 -6.10 14.61 -0.79
N ALA A 157 -4.94 13.95 -0.75
CA ALA A 157 -4.75 12.63 -1.33
C ALA A 157 -4.97 11.58 -0.25
N ILE A 158 -5.86 10.62 -0.50
CA ILE A 158 -6.06 9.45 0.36
C ILE A 158 -5.42 8.27 -0.36
N ILE A 159 -4.25 7.84 0.10
CA ILE A 159 -3.45 6.81 -0.56
C ILE A 159 -3.60 5.50 0.20
N GLY A 160 -4.42 4.59 -0.33
CA GLY A 160 -4.58 3.23 0.16
C GLY A 160 -3.70 2.22 -0.58
N GLU A 161 -3.83 0.97 -0.19
CA GLU A 161 -3.15 -0.15 -0.83
C GLU A 161 -4.05 -1.38 -0.90
N CYS A 162 -3.75 -2.27 -1.84
CA CYS A 162 -4.17 -3.66 -1.77
C CYS A 162 -3.00 -4.56 -2.18
N VAL A 163 -2.30 -5.08 -1.17
CA VAL A 163 -1.16 -5.97 -1.33
C VAL A 163 -1.35 -7.20 -0.43
N PRO A 164 -1.85 -8.33 -0.95
CA PRO A 164 -1.88 -9.59 -0.22
C PRO A 164 -0.46 -9.95 0.25
N GLY A 165 -0.32 -10.23 1.54
CA GLY A 165 0.99 -10.44 2.18
C GLY A 165 1.71 -9.17 2.62
N GLY A 166 1.15 -7.98 2.38
CA GLY A 166 1.76 -6.68 2.69
C GLY A 166 2.13 -6.45 4.15
N THR A 167 1.40 -7.08 5.09
CA THR A 167 1.79 -7.04 6.52
C THR A 167 3.12 -7.74 6.80
N THR A 168 3.49 -8.72 5.97
CA THR A 168 4.76 -9.45 6.08
C THR A 168 5.91 -8.65 5.48
N SER A 169 5.74 -8.04 4.31
CA SER A 169 6.74 -7.12 3.77
C SER A 169 6.94 -5.90 4.68
N ALA A 170 5.86 -5.35 5.25
CA ALA A 170 5.92 -4.26 6.22
C ALA A 170 6.76 -4.63 7.47
N LEU A 171 6.58 -5.84 8.00
CA LEU A 171 7.41 -6.37 9.07
C LEU A 171 8.88 -6.42 8.67
N GLY A 172 9.18 -6.99 7.49
CA GLY A 172 10.55 -7.12 7.00
C GLY A 172 11.25 -5.77 6.85
N VAL A 173 10.55 -4.79 6.29
CA VAL A 173 11.09 -3.43 6.11
C VAL A 173 11.33 -2.74 7.45
N LEU A 174 10.38 -2.80 8.39
CA LEU A 174 10.55 -2.21 9.72
C LEU A 174 11.73 -2.83 10.49
N LEU A 175 11.84 -4.17 10.48
CA LEU A 175 12.96 -4.87 11.10
C LEU A 175 14.29 -4.55 10.40
N GLY A 176 14.31 -4.51 9.07
CA GLY A 176 15.50 -4.16 8.29
C GLY A 176 16.00 -2.74 8.59
N LEU A 177 15.07 -1.81 8.84
CA LEU A 177 15.35 -0.44 9.26
C LEU A 177 15.69 -0.30 10.76
N GLY A 178 15.65 -1.39 11.53
CA GLY A 178 16.03 -1.41 12.94
C GLY A 178 14.93 -1.01 13.92
N TYR A 179 13.66 -1.00 13.50
CA TYR A 179 12.53 -0.78 14.41
C TYR A 179 12.19 -2.06 15.19
N ASP A 180 11.77 -1.91 16.45
CA ASP A 180 11.14 -2.99 17.21
C ASP A 180 9.72 -3.24 16.67
N ALA A 181 9.58 -4.25 15.80
CA ALA A 181 8.32 -4.54 15.11
C ALA A 181 7.90 -6.02 15.20
N GLU A 182 8.64 -6.87 15.91
CA GLU A 182 8.48 -8.32 15.84
C GLU A 182 7.08 -8.81 16.23
N ASP A 183 6.43 -8.12 17.16
CA ASP A 183 5.08 -8.36 17.69
C ASP A 183 4.04 -7.33 17.26
N LYS A 184 4.42 -6.34 16.44
CA LYS A 184 3.61 -5.11 16.27
C LYS A 184 2.89 -5.01 14.93
N VAL A 185 3.08 -5.98 14.02
CA VAL A 185 2.38 -6.00 12.73
C VAL A 185 1.06 -6.75 12.79
N SER A 186 0.04 -6.19 12.14
CA SER A 186 -1.29 -6.77 12.07
C SER A 186 -1.35 -7.97 11.09
N SER A 187 -2.53 -8.57 10.95
CA SER A 187 -2.85 -9.59 9.96
C SER A 187 -4.20 -9.30 9.31
N GLY A 188 -4.36 -9.66 8.03
CA GLY A 188 -5.62 -9.53 7.30
C GLY A 188 -6.68 -10.58 7.65
N SER A 189 -6.44 -11.43 8.66
CA SER A 189 -7.39 -12.42 9.17
C SER A 189 -7.12 -12.71 10.65
N VAL A 190 -8.11 -13.31 11.33
CA VAL A 190 -8.08 -13.65 12.77
C VAL A 190 -6.86 -14.48 13.15
N LYS A 191 -6.45 -15.44 12.31
CA LYS A 191 -5.20 -16.18 12.50
C LYS A 191 -4.04 -15.36 11.96
N ASN A 192 -3.11 -14.96 12.85
CA ASN A 192 -1.86 -14.32 12.46
C ASN A 192 -0.71 -15.33 12.58
N PRO A 193 -0.17 -15.88 11.47
CA PRO A 193 0.95 -16.82 11.49
C PRO A 193 2.27 -16.07 11.74
N ARG A 194 2.39 -15.47 12.93
CA ARG A 194 3.44 -14.52 13.29
C ARG A 194 4.84 -15.12 13.18
N GLU A 195 5.04 -16.32 13.72
CA GLU A 195 6.33 -17.02 13.66
C GLU A 195 6.77 -17.29 12.21
N LEU A 196 5.82 -17.67 11.35
CA LEU A 196 6.09 -17.88 9.93
C LEU A 196 6.49 -16.57 9.24
N LYS A 197 5.75 -15.47 9.48
CA LYS A 197 6.08 -14.15 8.93
C LYS A 197 7.49 -13.72 9.36
N LEU A 198 7.82 -13.85 10.65
CA LEU A 198 9.14 -13.55 11.20
C LEU A 198 10.24 -14.39 10.56
N LYS A 199 10.02 -15.69 10.41
CA LYS A 199 10.98 -16.58 9.74
C LYS A 199 11.23 -16.15 8.30
N VAL A 200 10.16 -15.91 7.53
CA VAL A 200 10.25 -15.47 6.13
C VAL A 200 11.05 -14.19 5.99
N VAL A 201 10.74 -13.15 6.78
CA VAL A 201 11.43 -11.87 6.65
C VAL A 201 12.87 -11.94 7.14
N ARG A 202 13.16 -12.69 8.21
CA ARG A 202 14.54 -12.85 8.72
C ARG A 202 15.42 -13.58 7.71
N GLU A 203 14.91 -14.61 7.05
CA GLU A 203 15.65 -15.28 5.98
C GLU A 203 15.93 -14.32 4.81
N GLY A 204 14.93 -13.55 4.38
CA GLY A 204 15.13 -12.54 3.33
C GLY A 204 16.13 -11.45 3.70
N LEU A 205 16.09 -10.98 4.95
CA LEU A 205 16.97 -9.93 5.46
C LEU A 205 18.45 -10.35 5.49
N LYS A 206 18.78 -11.65 5.55
CA LYS A 206 20.18 -12.12 5.45
C LYS A 206 20.86 -11.72 4.14
N ARG A 207 20.08 -11.40 3.10
CA ARG A 207 20.59 -10.99 1.78
C ARG A 207 20.76 -9.47 1.63
N VAL A 208 20.33 -8.69 2.62
CA VAL A 208 20.48 -7.24 2.60
C VAL A 208 21.96 -6.88 2.62
N LYS A 209 22.40 -6.13 1.60
CA LYS A 209 23.81 -5.78 1.40
C LYS A 209 24.25 -4.62 2.29
N SER A 210 23.33 -3.71 2.60
CA SER A 210 23.60 -2.52 3.41
C SER A 210 22.34 -2.07 4.14
N ARG A 211 22.48 -1.17 5.11
CA ARG A 211 21.33 -0.54 5.79
C ARG A 211 20.62 0.51 4.93
N ASP A 212 20.95 0.62 3.64
CA ASP A 212 20.25 1.51 2.73
C ASP A 212 18.77 1.07 2.60
N VAL A 213 17.85 2.01 2.80
CA VAL A 213 16.39 1.78 2.65
C VAL A 213 16.02 1.13 1.32
N PHE A 214 16.69 1.45 0.21
CA PHE A 214 16.43 0.85 -1.09
C PHE A 214 16.93 -0.60 -1.18
N ASP A 215 18.03 -0.93 -0.51
CA ASP A 215 18.52 -2.32 -0.40
C ASP A 215 17.56 -3.18 0.44
N ILE A 216 17.03 -2.61 1.52
CA ILE A 216 16.03 -3.30 2.37
C ILE A 216 14.73 -3.51 1.60
N LEU A 217 14.24 -2.49 0.89
CA LEU A 217 13.06 -2.60 0.02
C LEU A 217 13.28 -3.65 -1.08
N ASN A 218 14.45 -3.68 -1.69
CA ASN A 218 14.82 -4.67 -2.70
C ASN A 218 14.83 -6.10 -2.14
N ALA A 219 15.20 -6.27 -0.87
CA ALA A 219 15.22 -7.59 -0.25
C ALA A 219 13.83 -8.07 0.19
N VAL A 220 13.11 -7.26 0.99
CA VAL A 220 11.93 -7.72 1.75
C VAL A 220 10.74 -6.76 1.70
N GLY A 221 10.81 -5.69 0.91
CA GLY A 221 9.69 -4.78 0.71
C GLY A 221 8.61 -5.35 -0.21
N ASP A 222 7.66 -4.49 -0.57
CA ASP A 222 6.79 -4.70 -1.72
C ASP A 222 6.76 -3.44 -2.58
N LYS A 223 6.43 -3.60 -3.85
CA LYS A 223 6.56 -2.52 -4.84
C LYS A 223 5.62 -1.34 -4.58
N MET A 224 4.57 -1.52 -3.77
CA MET A 224 3.70 -0.42 -3.37
C MET A 224 4.45 0.60 -2.51
N MET A 225 5.29 0.14 -1.57
CA MET A 225 5.97 1.03 -0.62
C MET A 225 6.81 2.16 -1.27
N PRO A 226 7.76 1.89 -2.19
CA PRO A 226 8.55 2.96 -2.80
C PRO A 226 7.68 3.88 -3.67
N VAL A 227 6.66 3.35 -4.35
CA VAL A 227 5.75 4.16 -5.19
C VAL A 227 4.94 5.12 -4.32
N VAL A 228 4.36 4.65 -3.21
CA VAL A 228 3.62 5.50 -2.27
C VAL A 228 4.55 6.55 -1.66
N ALA A 229 5.74 6.15 -1.20
CA ALA A 229 6.72 7.10 -0.68
C ALA A 229 7.01 8.21 -1.69
N GLY A 230 7.29 7.87 -2.95
CA GLY A 230 7.55 8.84 -4.01
C GLY A 230 6.38 9.82 -4.22
N MET A 231 5.15 9.31 -4.28
CA MET A 231 3.96 10.14 -4.41
C MET A 231 3.84 11.13 -3.24
N VAL A 232 4.02 10.66 -2.01
CA VAL A 232 3.91 11.49 -0.79
C VAL A 232 4.88 12.66 -0.85
N PHE A 233 6.15 12.44 -1.21
CA PHE A 233 7.15 13.51 -1.32
C PHE A 233 6.70 14.63 -2.26
N SER A 234 6.22 14.26 -3.45
CA SER A 234 5.75 15.24 -4.44
C SER A 234 4.48 15.97 -3.98
N LEU A 235 3.53 15.24 -3.40
CA LEU A 235 2.25 15.80 -2.94
C LEU A 235 2.45 16.79 -1.78
N VAL A 236 3.26 16.42 -0.79
CA VAL A 236 3.58 17.28 0.37
C VAL A 236 4.37 18.52 -0.07
N LYS A 237 5.34 18.37 -0.98
CA LYS A 237 6.07 19.51 -1.57
C LYS A 237 5.15 20.51 -2.27
N CYS A 238 4.05 20.02 -2.85
CA CYS A 238 3.01 20.83 -3.47
C CYS A 238 1.89 21.25 -2.50
N LYS A 239 2.12 21.19 -1.18
CA LYS A 239 1.18 21.61 -0.12
C LYS A 239 -0.16 20.87 -0.15
N LYS A 240 -0.20 19.64 -0.68
CA LYS A 240 -1.35 18.75 -0.54
C LYS A 240 -1.28 18.04 0.80
N TYR A 241 -2.43 17.83 1.44
CA TYR A 241 -2.49 16.90 2.57
C TYR A 241 -2.51 15.47 2.06
N VAL A 242 -1.92 14.57 2.83
CA VAL A 242 -1.88 13.15 2.49
C VAL A 242 -2.37 12.35 3.69
N ILE A 243 -3.33 11.46 3.43
CA ILE A 243 -3.76 10.41 4.35
C ILE A 243 -3.19 9.11 3.80
N LEU A 244 -2.30 8.48 4.55
CA LEU A 244 -1.88 7.10 4.28
C LEU A 244 -2.99 6.16 4.79
N GLY A 245 -3.88 5.77 3.88
CA GLY A 245 -5.10 5.02 4.17
C GLY A 245 -4.85 3.53 4.36
N GLY A 246 -4.18 3.16 5.46
CA GLY A 246 -3.89 1.77 5.80
C GLY A 246 -3.38 1.62 7.23
N GLY A 247 -3.05 0.38 7.61
CA GLY A 247 -2.57 0.04 8.95
C GLY A 247 -1.05 0.00 9.05
N THR A 248 -0.52 -1.11 9.56
CA THR A 248 0.92 -1.30 9.80
C THR A 248 1.76 -1.24 8.52
N GLN A 249 1.17 -1.54 7.35
CA GLN A 249 1.81 -1.30 6.04
C GLN A 249 2.09 0.19 5.79
N MET A 250 1.18 1.08 6.19
CA MET A 250 1.43 2.52 6.04
C MET A 250 2.42 3.05 7.07
N ALA A 251 2.56 2.40 8.22
CA ALA A 251 3.64 2.69 9.17
C ALA A 251 5.01 2.33 8.58
N SER A 252 5.15 1.22 7.86
CA SER A 252 6.41 0.90 7.16
C SER A 252 6.69 1.86 6.01
N VAL A 253 5.68 2.30 5.26
CA VAL A 253 5.83 3.37 4.26
C VAL A 253 6.31 4.67 4.91
N LEU A 254 5.77 5.04 6.08
CA LEU A 254 6.20 6.23 6.81
C LEU A 254 7.67 6.13 7.28
N ALA A 255 8.10 4.95 7.74
CA ALA A 255 9.51 4.69 8.06
C ALA A 255 10.40 4.84 6.81
N VAL A 256 10.00 4.29 5.66
CA VAL A 256 10.72 4.46 4.39
C VAL A 256 10.83 5.94 4.00
N ILE A 257 9.74 6.71 4.14
CA ILE A 257 9.73 8.14 3.85
C ILE A 257 10.75 8.88 4.72
N LYS A 258 10.78 8.59 6.03
CA LYS A 258 11.73 9.19 6.97
C LYS A 258 13.18 8.94 6.57
N GLU A 259 13.53 7.71 6.22
CA GLU A 259 14.90 7.34 5.83
C GLU A 259 15.32 8.01 4.51
N ILE A 260 14.41 8.08 3.53
CA ILE A 260 14.68 8.79 2.27
C ILE A 260 14.84 10.30 2.51
N GLU A 261 14.02 10.89 3.38
CA GLU A 261 14.09 12.32 3.69
C GLU A 261 15.42 12.69 4.34
N GLY A 262 15.89 11.89 5.30
CA GLY A 262 17.19 12.07 5.94
C GLY A 262 18.32 12.14 4.91
N LYS A 263 18.32 11.20 3.96
CA LYS A 263 19.32 11.16 2.87
C LYS A 263 19.26 12.38 1.95
N LEU A 264 18.06 12.84 1.61
CA LEU A 264 17.89 14.01 0.74
C LEU A 264 18.30 15.33 1.41
N LYS A 265 18.41 15.37 2.74
CA LYS A 265 18.93 16.53 3.49
C LYS A 265 20.45 16.52 3.61
N GLU A 266 21.08 15.35 3.51
CA GLU A 266 22.53 15.15 3.59
C GLU A 266 23.25 15.29 2.23
N SER A 267 22.50 15.22 1.12
CA SER A 267 22.98 15.38 -0.27
C SER A 267 22.84 16.80 -0.80
#